data_AF-A0A8K0D948-F1
#
_entry.id   AF-A0A8K0D948-F1
#
_cell.length_a   1.000
_cell.length_b   1.000
_cell.length_c   1.000
_cell.angle_alpha   90.00
_cell.angle_beta   90.00
_cell.angle_gamma   90.00
#
_symmetry.space_group_name_H-M   'P 1'
#
loop_
_entity.id
_entity.type
_entity.pdbx_description
1 polymer ?
#
loop_
_entity_poly.entity_id
_entity_poly.type
_entity_poly.pdbx_seq_one_letter_code
_entity_poly.pdbx_strand_id
1 'polypeptide(L)'
;MTIELKYKLVWILGYHQKYLWRDLSEELLNEKETICRELLELLEKLEAGKNKMRGLISYELYCCLRERQRRLKLQEVDTVNENVFEEQSKEMESLFEESREILTDDVHAPPEIKFCSSTNANKTMHNDERILAG
;
A
#
# COMPACT_ATOMS: atom_id res chain seq x y z
N MET A 1 6.96 6.94 20.83
CA MET A 1 5.59 6.42 20.65
C MET A 1 5.58 4.92 20.92
N THR A 2 4.60 4.39 21.65
CA THR A 2 4.50 2.94 21.89
C THR A 2 4.11 2.20 20.60
N ILE A 3 4.50 0.93 20.47
CA ILE A 3 4.21 0.09 19.29
C ILE A 3 2.70 -0.02 19.05
N GLU A 4 1.92 -0.15 20.12
CA GLU A 4 0.46 -0.21 20.03
C GLU A 4 -0.14 1.07 19.43
N LEU A 5 0.41 2.24 19.77
CA LEU A 5 -0.06 3.51 19.23
C LEU A 5 0.32 3.65 17.74
N LYS A 6 1.56 3.26 17.39
CA LYS A 6 2.01 3.17 15.98
C LYS A 6 1.06 2.31 15.16
N TYR A 7 0.75 1.11 15.66
CA TYR A 7 -0.16 0.19 14.99
C TYR A 7 -1.57 0.77 14.82
N LYS A 8 -2.14 1.41 15.85
CA LYS A 8 -3.45 2.08 15.75
C LYS A 8 -3.44 3.22 14.73
N LEU A 9 -2.37 4.01 14.67
CA LEU A 9 -2.25 5.11 13.71
C LEU A 9 -2.29 4.63 12.26
N VAL A 10 -1.69 3.47 11.96
CA VAL A 10 -1.79 2.87 10.62
C VAL A 10 -3.26 2.74 10.22
N TRP A 11 -4.14 2.27 11.09
CA TRP A 11 -5.55 2.10 10.74
C TRP A 11 -6.35 3.41 10.75
N ILE A 12 -5.93 4.43 11.48
CA ILE A 12 -6.60 5.74 11.48
C ILE A 12 -6.31 6.46 10.15
N LEU A 13 -5.04 6.48 9.75
CA LEU A 13 -4.59 7.15 8.53
C LEU A 13 -4.95 6.30 7.31
N GLY A 14 -5.89 6.77 6.50
CA GLY A 14 -6.41 6.11 5.30
C GLY A 14 -7.88 5.70 5.41
N TYR A 15 -8.39 5.46 6.63
CA TYR A 15 -9.70 4.84 6.84
C TYR A 15 -10.66 5.64 7.73
N HIS A 16 -10.15 6.47 8.64
CA HIS A 16 -11.03 7.30 9.47
C HIS A 16 -11.60 8.46 8.64
N GLN A 17 -12.86 8.86 8.88
CA GLN A 17 -13.58 9.85 8.04
C GLN A 17 -12.83 11.19 7.84
N LYS A 18 -12.03 11.61 8.82
CA LYS A 18 -11.22 12.84 8.77
C LYS A 18 -9.82 12.65 8.17
N TYR A 19 -9.45 11.41 7.88
CA TYR A 19 -8.11 10.99 7.47
C TYR A 19 -8.22 9.93 6.37
N LEU A 20 -9.18 10.04 5.45
CA LEU A 20 -9.26 9.13 4.31
C LEU A 20 -8.02 9.32 3.41
N TRP A 21 -7.64 8.30 2.64
CA TRP A 21 -6.47 8.35 1.75
C TRP A 21 -6.36 9.63 0.89
N ARG A 22 -7.49 10.03 0.30
CA ARG A 22 -7.60 11.25 -0.53
C ARG A 22 -7.43 12.56 0.26
N ASP A 23 -7.70 12.52 1.55
CA ASP A 23 -7.72 13.66 2.46
C ASP A 23 -6.43 13.74 3.32
N LEU A 24 -5.53 12.75 3.22
CA LEU A 24 -4.24 12.77 3.91
C LEU A 24 -3.33 13.85 3.33
N SER A 25 -2.80 14.74 4.19
CA SER A 25 -1.70 15.62 3.80
C SER A 25 -0.46 14.80 3.44
N GLU A 26 0.48 15.42 2.73
CA GLU A 26 1.75 14.77 2.39
C GLU A 26 2.55 14.40 3.65
N GLU A 27 2.50 15.26 4.68
CA GLU A 27 3.11 14.99 5.99
C GLU A 27 2.52 13.75 6.64
N LEU A 28 1.19 13.60 6.65
CA LEU A 28 0.53 12.44 7.25
C LEU A 28 0.73 11.15 6.44
N LEU A 29 0.81 11.26 5.11
CA LEU A 29 1.16 10.12 4.26
C LEU A 29 2.58 9.64 4.52
N ASN A 30 3.54 10.57 4.63
CA ASN A 30 4.93 10.27 4.99
C ASN A 30 5.02 9.66 6.38
N GLU A 31 4.32 10.22 7.37
CA GLU A 31 4.30 9.67 8.74
C GLU A 31 3.74 8.23 8.75
N LYS A 32 2.66 7.97 8.00
CA LYS A 32 2.10 6.62 7.86
C LYS A 32 3.11 5.66 7.21
N GLU A 33 3.79 6.07 6.15
CA GLU A 33 4.85 5.30 5.50
C GLU A 33 5.97 4.96 6.50
N THR A 34 6.50 5.97 7.21
CA THR A 34 7.54 5.79 8.24
C THR A 34 7.11 4.79 9.30
N ILE A 35 5.89 4.93 9.84
CA ILE A 35 5.37 4.01 10.85
C ILE A 35 5.31 2.57 10.32
N CYS A 36 4.87 2.36 9.07
CA CYS A 36 4.80 1.02 8.49
C CYS A 36 6.21 0.41 8.35
N ARG A 37 7.19 1.19 7.88
CA ARG A 37 8.59 0.74 7.76
C ARG A 37 9.20 0.38 9.12
N GLU A 38 9.00 1.23 10.13
CA GLU A 38 9.49 0.97 11.49
C GLU A 38 8.86 -0.29 12.12
N LEU A 39 7.57 -0.54 11.86
CA LEU A 39 6.89 -1.75 12.35
C LEU A 39 7.41 -3.00 11.65
N LEU A 40 7.67 -2.96 10.33
CA LEU A 40 8.28 -4.07 9.61
C LEU A 40 9.71 -4.34 10.08
N GLU A 41 10.52 -3.30 10.25
CA GLU A 41 11.89 -3.41 10.78
C GLU A 41 11.88 -4.01 12.20
N LEU A 42 10.94 -3.61 13.04
CA LEU A 42 10.77 -4.20 14.36
C LEU A 42 10.42 -5.68 14.30
N LEU A 43 9.45 -6.06 13.46
CA LEU A 43 9.08 -7.47 13.29
C LEU A 43 10.26 -8.31 12.81
N GLU A 44 11.07 -7.77 11.90
CA GLU A 44 12.30 -8.41 11.43
C GLU A 44 13.31 -8.60 12.57
N LYS A 45 13.58 -7.55 13.37
CA LYS A 45 14.52 -7.61 14.51
C LYS A 45 14.08 -8.57 15.62
N LEU A 46 12.77 -8.77 15.76
CA LEU A 46 12.22 -9.73 16.71
C LEU A 46 12.23 -11.17 16.16
N GLU A 47 12.72 -11.37 14.93
CA GLU A 47 12.63 -12.64 14.18
C GLU A 47 11.18 -13.17 14.16
N ALA A 48 10.22 -12.23 14.18
CA ALA A 48 8.82 -12.54 14.07
C ALA A 48 8.56 -12.87 12.60
N GLY A 49 8.62 -14.18 12.29
CA GLY A 49 8.39 -14.70 10.95
C GLY A 49 7.00 -14.34 10.39
N LYS A 50 6.57 -15.07 9.35
CA LYS A 50 5.30 -14.78 8.66
C LYS A 50 4.11 -14.84 9.61
N ASN A 51 3.52 -13.68 9.88
CA ASN A 51 2.39 -13.53 10.79
C ASN A 51 1.44 -12.45 10.27
N LYS A 52 0.20 -12.49 10.75
CA LYS A 52 -0.88 -11.58 10.33
C LYS A 52 -0.49 -10.11 10.39
N MET A 53 0.21 -9.67 11.43
CA MET A 53 0.62 -8.27 11.58
C MET A 53 1.59 -7.88 10.47
N ARG A 54 2.59 -8.71 10.16
CA ARG A 54 3.52 -8.48 9.03
C ARG A 54 2.74 -8.33 7.73
N GLY A 55 1.83 -9.26 7.43
CA GLY A 55 1.02 -9.21 6.21
C GLY A 55 0.17 -7.93 6.10
N LEU A 56 -0.48 -7.51 7.20
CA LEU A 56 -1.29 -6.30 7.22
C LEU A 56 -0.43 -5.04 7.06
N ILE A 57 0.72 -4.95 7.72
CA ILE A 57 1.61 -3.80 7.60
C ILE A 57 2.25 -3.73 6.21
N SER A 58 2.64 -4.85 5.61
CA SER A 58 3.16 -4.88 4.22
C SER A 58 2.10 -4.38 3.24
N TYR A 59 0.83 -4.75 3.41
CA TYR A 59 -0.28 -4.22 2.60
C TYR A 59 -0.46 -2.70 2.77
N GLU A 60 -0.39 -2.21 4.00
CA GLU A 60 -0.56 -0.79 4.29
C GLU A 60 0.59 0.05 3.72
N LEU A 61 1.83 -0.46 3.77
CA LEU A 61 2.97 0.18 3.12
C LEU A 61 2.81 0.20 1.60
N TYR A 62 2.36 -0.92 1.00
CA TYR A 62 2.00 -0.96 -0.42
C TYR A 62 0.97 0.11 -0.78
N CYS A 63 -0.08 0.30 0.04
CA CYS A 63 -1.09 1.32 -0.18
C CYS A 63 -0.51 2.75 -0.10
N CYS A 64 0.41 3.03 0.84
CA CYS A 64 1.10 4.31 0.91
C CYS A 64 1.87 4.61 -0.38
N LEU A 65 2.67 3.65 -0.84
CA LEU A 65 3.47 3.81 -2.06
C LEU A 65 2.58 3.99 -3.30
N ARG A 66 1.47 3.23 -3.38
CA ARG A 66 0.47 3.37 -4.44
C ARG A 66 -0.18 4.75 -4.47
N GLU A 67 -0.57 5.26 -3.31
CA GLU A 67 -1.16 6.60 -3.20
C GLU A 67 -0.15 7.69 -3.59
N ARG A 68 1.12 7.57 -3.16
CA ARG A 68 2.18 8.48 -3.56
C ARG A 68 2.40 8.46 -5.08
N GLN A 69 2.46 7.29 -5.69
CA GLN A 69 2.59 7.12 -7.14
C GLN A 69 1.38 7.72 -7.89
N ARG A 70 0.17 7.57 -7.36
CA ARG A 70 -1.05 8.17 -7.91
C ARG A 70 -0.98 9.71 -7.87
N ARG A 71 -0.53 10.30 -6.77
CA ARG A 71 -0.36 11.77 -6.63
C ARG A 71 0.66 12.33 -7.60
N LEU A 72 1.80 11.65 -7.76
CA LEU A 72 2.85 12.07 -8.70
C LEU A 72 2.36 12.06 -10.15
N LYS A 73 1.60 11.03 -10.55
CA LYS A 73 1.00 10.95 -11.90
C LYS A 73 0.02 12.09 -12.16
N LEU A 74 -0.73 12.53 -11.16
CA LEU A 74 -1.69 13.64 -11.29
C LEU A 74 -1.04 15.02 -11.35
N GLN A 75 0.17 15.17 -10.82
CA GLN A 75 0.89 16.44 -10.82
C GLN A 75 1.66 16.70 -12.13
N GLU A 76 1.53 15.81 -13.13
CA GLU A 76 2.23 15.91 -14.43
C GLU A 76 3.72 16.23 -14.28
N VAL A 77 4.37 15.64 -13.27
CA VAL A 77 5.80 15.84 -13.02
C VAL A 77 6.56 15.05 -14.08
N ASP A 78 6.84 15.70 -15.21
CA ASP A 78 7.59 15.14 -16.36
C ASP A 78 9.05 14.77 -16.02
N THR A 79 9.51 15.03 -14.80
CA THR A 79 10.88 14.83 -14.33
C THR A 79 11.06 13.70 -13.33
N VAL A 80 10.06 12.81 -13.18
CA VAL A 80 10.27 11.60 -12.36
C VAL A 80 11.29 10.71 -13.07
N ASN A 81 12.47 10.58 -12.45
CA ASN A 81 13.53 9.66 -12.88
C ASN A 81 12.95 8.25 -13.02
N GLU A 82 12.90 7.72 -14.24
CA GLU A 82 12.33 6.40 -14.55
C GLU A 82 12.86 5.30 -13.61
N ASN A 83 14.15 5.38 -13.23
CA ASN A 83 14.77 4.43 -12.31
C ASN A 83 14.11 4.42 -10.92
N VAL A 84 13.76 5.60 -10.39
CA VAL A 84 13.13 5.72 -9.06
C VAL A 84 11.71 5.16 -9.09
N PHE A 85 11.00 5.37 -10.19
CA PHE A 85 9.67 4.82 -10.39
C PHE A 85 9.70 3.29 -10.52
N GLU A 86 10.69 2.75 -11.23
CA GLU A 86 10.88 1.31 -11.38
C GLU A 86 11.22 0.64 -10.04
N GLU A 87 12.15 1.20 -9.27
CA GLU A 87 12.51 0.69 -7.93
C GLU A 87 11.30 0.69 -7.00
N GLN A 88 10.54 1.79 -6.96
CA GLN A 88 9.33 1.87 -6.15
C GLN A 88 8.27 0.85 -6.60
N SER A 89 8.14 0.60 -7.90
CA SER A 89 7.19 -0.39 -8.43
C SER A 89 7.58 -1.81 -8.02
N LYS A 90 8.88 -2.15 -8.06
CA LYS A 90 9.39 -3.44 -7.55
C LYS A 90 9.16 -3.59 -6.05
N GLU A 91 9.36 -2.54 -5.27
CA GLU A 91 9.07 -2.53 -3.84
C GLU A 91 7.58 -2.80 -3.58
N MET A 92 6.69 -2.10 -4.30
CA MET A 92 5.26 -2.29 -4.21
C MET A 92 4.83 -3.73 -4.53
N GLU A 93 5.38 -4.32 -5.59
CA GLU A 93 5.10 -5.72 -5.95
C GLU A 93 5.55 -6.68 -4.86
N SER A 94 6.75 -6.50 -4.32
CA SER A 94 7.28 -7.33 -3.22
C SER A 94 6.40 -7.27 -1.97
N LEU A 95 5.99 -6.06 -1.56
CA LEU A 95 5.12 -5.85 -0.40
C LEU A 95 3.74 -6.46 -0.58
N PHE A 96 3.18 -6.32 -1.79
CA PHE A 96 1.88 -6.90 -2.11
C PHE A 96 1.94 -8.43 -2.13
N GLU A 97 3.00 -9.00 -2.71
CA GLU A 97 3.22 -10.45 -2.73
C GLU A 97 3.35 -11.02 -1.32
N GLU A 98 4.20 -10.40 -0.49
CA GLU A 98 4.38 -10.81 0.89
C GLU A 98 3.06 -10.77 1.67
N SER A 99 2.31 -9.67 1.52
CA SER A 99 1.03 -9.53 2.17
C SER A 99 0.05 -10.62 1.71
N ARG A 100 0.00 -10.90 0.41
CA ARG A 100 -0.85 -11.94 -0.16
C ARG A 100 -0.48 -13.32 0.37
N GLU A 101 0.79 -13.67 0.37
CA GLU A 101 1.27 -14.95 0.89
C GLU A 101 0.85 -15.16 2.36
N ILE A 102 0.93 -14.11 3.17
CA ILE A 102 0.60 -14.17 4.59
C ILE A 102 -0.92 -14.18 4.84
N LEU A 103 -1.69 -13.42 4.07
CA LEU A 103 -3.11 -13.15 4.35
C LEU A 103 -4.08 -13.93 3.47
N THR A 104 -3.63 -14.80 2.56
CA THR A 104 -4.52 -15.51 1.61
C THR A 104 -5.74 -16.16 2.27
N ASP A 105 -5.56 -16.82 3.41
CA ASP A 105 -6.64 -17.51 4.14
C ASP A 105 -7.21 -16.69 5.32
N ASP A 106 -6.79 -15.44 5.49
CA ASP A 106 -7.25 -14.61 6.62
C ASP A 106 -8.63 -14.00 6.33
N VAL A 107 -9.57 -14.23 7.25
CA VAL A 107 -10.93 -13.66 7.16
C VAL A 107 -10.95 -12.13 7.11
N HIS A 108 -9.92 -11.46 7.64
CA HIS A 108 -9.75 -10.01 7.62
C HIS A 108 -8.79 -9.54 6.51
N ALA A 109 -8.39 -10.41 5.59
CA ALA A 109 -7.58 -9.99 4.46
C ALA A 109 -8.31 -8.90 3.65
N PRO A 110 -7.59 -7.85 3.23
CA PRO A 110 -8.11 -6.85 2.31
C PRO A 110 -8.76 -7.49 1.07
N PRO A 111 -9.85 -6.90 0.54
CA PRO A 111 -10.53 -7.43 -0.65
C PRO A 111 -9.57 -7.70 -1.82
N GLU A 112 -8.64 -6.77 -2.06
CA GLU A 112 -7.64 -6.86 -3.14
C GLU A 112 -6.78 -8.13 -3.06
N ILE A 113 -6.50 -8.62 -1.85
CA ILE A 113 -5.75 -9.86 -1.61
C ILE A 113 -6.62 -11.08 -1.90
N LYS A 114 -7.89 -11.07 -1.46
CA LYS A 114 -8.81 -12.20 -1.62
C LYS A 114 -9.17 -12.47 -3.08
N PHE A 115 -9.40 -11.41 -3.86
CA PHE A 115 -9.87 -11.52 -5.24
C PHE A 115 -8.75 -11.73 -6.28
N CYS A 116 -7.48 -11.69 -5.89
CA CYS A 116 -6.35 -11.95 -6.79
C CYS A 116 -6.09 -13.44 -7.06
N SER A 117 -6.72 -14.35 -6.29
CA SER A 117 -6.56 -15.81 -6.44
C SER A 117 -7.16 -16.39 -7.73
N SER A 118 -7.80 -15.58 -8.58
CA SER A 118 -8.46 -16.06 -9.79
C SER A 118 -8.58 -15.02 -10.91
N THR A 119 -7.48 -14.45 -11.41
CA THR A 119 -7.45 -13.96 -12.80
C THR A 119 -6.00 -13.97 -13.32
N ASN A 120 -5.80 -14.75 -14.39
CA ASN A 120 -4.61 -14.72 -15.21
C ASN A 120 -4.16 -13.28 -15.48
N ALA A 121 -2.86 -13.04 -15.30
CA ALA A 121 -2.17 -11.91 -15.89
C ALA A 121 -2.46 -11.88 -17.41
N ASN A 122 -3.46 -11.08 -17.83
CA ASN A 122 -3.61 -10.53 -19.17
C ASN A 122 -4.85 -9.63 -19.24
N LYS A 123 -4.60 -8.35 -19.55
CA LYS A 123 -5.53 -7.34 -20.09
C LYS A 123 -6.52 -6.68 -19.12
N THR A 124 -6.10 -5.56 -18.53
CA THR A 124 -6.89 -4.30 -18.57
C THR A 124 -6.01 -3.10 -18.24
N MET A 125 -5.17 -2.70 -19.20
CA MET A 125 -4.67 -1.32 -19.33
C MET A 125 -4.90 -0.87 -20.78
N HIS A 126 -6.13 -1.04 -21.26
CA HIS A 126 -6.62 -0.38 -22.46
C HIS A 126 -8.13 -0.45 -22.44
N ASN A 127 -8.76 0.62 -21.95
CA ASN A 127 -10.09 1.13 -22.31
C ASN A 127 -10.74 1.81 -21.10
N ASP A 128 -10.30 3.04 -20.80
CA ASP A 128 -11.15 4.04 -20.15
C ASP A 128 -10.98 5.41 -20.84
N GLU A 129 -10.87 5.39 -22.17
CA GLU A 129 -11.15 6.54 -23.02
C GLU A 129 -12.29 6.18 -23.96
N ARG A 130 -13.51 6.42 -23.49
CA ARG A 130 -14.79 6.57 -24.22
C ARG A 130 -15.87 6.09 -23.26
N ILE A 131 -16.47 7.01 -22.48
CA ILE A 131 -17.91 7.29 -22.41
C ILE A 131 -18.07 8.51 -21.48
N LEU A 132 -17.98 9.72 -22.02
CA LEU A 132 -18.74 10.90 -21.58
C LEU A 132 -18.86 11.86 -22.76
N ALA A 133 -19.49 11.36 -23.83
CA ALA A 133 -20.12 12.17 -24.86
C ALA A 133 -21.45 11.48 -25.18
N GLY A 134 -22.47 11.86 -24.43
CA GLY A 134 -23.85 11.40 -24.52
C GLY A 134 -24.71 12.33 -23.69
#